data_AF-A0A933SSZ8-F1
#
_entry.id   AF-A0A933SSZ8-F1
#
_cell.length_a   1.000
_cell.length_b   1.000
_cell.length_c   1.000
_cell.angle_alpha   90.00
_cell.angle_beta   90.00
_cell.angle_gamma   90.00
#
_symmetry.space_group_name_H-M   'P 1'
#
loop_
_entity.id
_entity.type
_entity.pdbx_description
1 polymer ?
#
loop_
_entity_poly.entity_id
_entity_poly.type
_entity_poly.pdbx_seq_one_letter_code
_entity_poly.pdbx_strand_id
1 'polypeptide(L)' 'MNEQKDSLSSRDWLKIARKDWVRVRHMLEKEDAEAAGFFFQQSLEKYLKAFLLQLNNRKLTSPPILELLHQGHL' A
#
# COMPACT_ATOMS: atom_id res chain seq x y z
N MET A 1 21.70 13.70 4.82
CA MET A 1 21.03 13.57 6.15
C MET A 1 19.78 12.73 5.94
N ASN A 2 19.58 11.68 6.76
CA ASN A 2 18.64 10.57 6.52
C ASN A 2 17.15 10.97 6.63
N GLU A 3 16.43 11.00 5.51
CA GLU A 3 14.97 11.24 5.45
C GLU A 3 14.10 9.97 5.66
N GLN A 4 14.69 8.79 5.88
CA GLN A 4 13.94 7.53 5.83
C GLN A 4 13.15 7.17 7.11
N LYS A 5 13.13 8.00 8.17
CA LYS A 5 12.72 7.54 9.50
C LYS A 5 11.22 7.56 9.84
N ASP A 6 10.36 8.20 9.05
CA ASP A 6 8.93 8.36 9.41
C ASP A 6 7.93 7.84 8.37
N SER A 7 8.37 7.03 7.39
CA SER A 7 7.45 6.47 6.40
C SER A 7 6.70 5.24 6.94
N LEU A 8 5.36 5.29 6.93
CA LEU A 8 4.52 4.16 7.33
C LEU A 8 4.83 2.91 6.48
N SER A 9 4.91 1.76 7.14
CA SER A 9 5.12 0.49 6.45
C SER A 9 3.91 0.12 5.58
N SER A 10 4.11 -0.79 4.61
CA SER A 10 2.99 -1.32 3.83
C SER A 10 1.87 -1.91 4.72
N ARG A 11 2.23 -2.60 5.82
CA ARG A 11 1.24 -3.15 6.75
C ARG A 11 0.43 -2.06 7.45
N ASP A 12 1.04 -0.92 7.75
CA ASP A 12 0.33 0.19 8.37
C ASP A 12 -0.60 0.88 7.38
N TRP A 13 -0.18 1.05 6.12
CA TRP A 13 -1.07 1.53 5.05
C TRP A 13 -2.29 0.61 4.86
N LEU A 14 -2.12 -0.71 4.91
CA LEU A 14 -3.26 -1.65 4.85
C LEU A 14 -4.24 -1.46 6.01
N LYS A 15 -3.74 -1.22 7.24
CA LYS A 15 -4.62 -0.96 8.39
C LYS A 15 -5.45 0.31 8.18
N ILE A 16 -4.85 1.37 7.63
CA ILE A 16 -5.56 2.63 7.38
C ILE A 16 -6.57 2.45 6.24
N ALA A 17 -6.18 1.80 5.14
CA ALA A 17 -7.08 1.50 4.03
C ALA A 17 -8.33 0.73 4.49
N ARG A 18 -8.17 -0.27 5.37
CA ARG A 18 -9.30 -1.00 5.96
C ARG A 18 -10.23 -0.14 6.80
N LYS A 19 -9.70 0.84 7.55
CA LYS A 19 -10.53 1.77 8.31
C LYS A 19 -11.38 2.63 7.38
N ASP A 20 -10.81 3.11 6.29
CA ASP A 20 -11.54 3.89 5.28
C ASP A 20 -12.59 3.04 4.58
N TRP A 21 -12.27 1.79 4.23
CA TRP A 21 -13.25 0.84 3.69
C TRP A 21 -14.46 0.63 4.60
N VAL A 22 -14.23 0.47 5.90
CA VAL A 22 -15.32 0.34 6.88
C VAL A 22 -16.16 1.62 6.94
N ARG A 23 -15.55 2.80 6.80
CA ARG A 23 -16.28 4.08 6.75
C ARG A 23 -17.18 4.20 5.53
N VAL A 24 -16.80 3.65 4.37
CA VAL A 24 -17.66 3.61 3.17
C VAL A 24 -19.01 3.01 3.52
N ARG A 25 -19.01 1.82 4.15
CA ARG A 25 -20.25 1.15 4.56
C ARG A 25 -21.08 2.02 5.50
N HIS A 26 -20.46 2.60 6.53
CA HIS A 26 -21.17 3.46 7.48
C HIS A 26 -21.76 4.74 6.83
N MET A 27 -21.10 5.31 5.81
CA MET A 27 -21.64 6.47 5.11
C MET A 27 -22.79 6.09 4.19
N LEU A 28 -22.70 4.94 3.52
CA LEU A 28 -23.83 4.40 2.74
C LEU A 28 -25.04 4.09 3.62
N GLU A 29 -24.85 3.53 4.81
CA GLU A 29 -25.92 3.29 5.81
C GLU A 29 -26.58 4.59 6.31
N LYS A 30 -25.89 5.73 6.16
CA LYS A 30 -26.41 7.07 6.48
C LYS A 30 -26.91 7.84 5.27
N GLU A 31 -26.99 7.18 4.11
CA GLU A 31 -27.39 7.78 2.82
C GLU A 31 -26.48 8.94 2.36
N ASP A 32 -25.25 9.00 2.88
CA ASP A 32 -24.24 10.00 2.51
C ASP A 32 -23.32 9.43 1.42
N ALA A 33 -23.78 9.52 0.17
CA ALA A 33 -23.06 9.01 -0.99
C ALA A 33 -21.76 9.78 -1.29
N GLU A 34 -21.71 11.07 -0.98
CA GLU A 34 -20.53 11.91 -1.21
C GLU A 34 -19.39 11.49 -0.26
N ALA A 35 -19.67 11.39 1.04
CA ALA A 35 -18.70 10.92 2.01
C ALA A 35 -18.30 9.46 1.75
N ALA A 36 -19.25 8.60 1.34
CA ALA A 36 -18.95 7.23 0.94
C ALA A 36 -17.95 7.18 -0.24
N GLY A 37 -18.18 8.00 -1.27
CA GLY A 37 -17.28 8.13 -2.42
C GLY A 37 -15.89 8.60 -2.02
N PHE A 38 -15.81 9.61 -1.14
CA PHE A 38 -14.55 10.11 -0.60
C PHE A 38 -13.77 9.01 0.13
N PHE A 39 -14.39 8.30 1.09
CA PHE A 39 -13.72 7.23 1.83
C PHE A 39 -13.34 6.05 0.92
N PHE A 40 -14.10 5.80 -0.14
CA PHE A 40 -13.78 4.76 -1.11
C PHE A 40 -12.49 5.10 -1.88
N GLN A 41 -12.40 6.32 -2.43
CA GLN A 41 -11.18 6.80 -3.08
C GLN A 41 -9.98 6.69 -2.13
N GLN A 42 -10.15 7.17 -0.90
CA GLN A 42 -9.13 7.14 0.14
C GLN A 42 -8.67 5.73 0.51
N SER A 43 -9.58 4.76 0.55
CA SER A 43 -9.26 3.34 0.77
C SER A 43 -8.45 2.78 -0.40
N LEU A 44 -8.88 3.02 -1.64
CA LEU A 44 -8.21 2.53 -2.85
C LEU A 44 -6.78 3.06 -2.97
N GLU A 45 -6.58 4.37 -2.81
CA GLU A 45 -5.25 4.99 -2.86
C GLU A 45 -4.28 4.36 -1.85
N LYS A 46 -4.74 4.08 -0.63
CA LYS A 46 -3.90 3.50 0.43
C LYS A 46 -3.60 2.02 0.21
N TYR A 47 -4.54 1.24 -0.35
CA TYR A 47 -4.27 -0.13 -0.77
C TYR A 47 -3.20 -0.17 -1.88
N LEU A 48 -3.29 0.72 -2.87
CA LEU A 48 -2.31 0.81 -3.94
C LEU A 48 -0.93 1.23 -3.41
N LYS A 49 -0.88 2.21 -2.49
CA LYS A 49 0.37 2.61 -1.83
C LYS A 49 1.00 1.44 -1.07
N ALA A 50 0.21 0.68 -0.31
CA ALA A 50 0.68 -0.51 0.38
C ALA A 50 1.22 -1.57 -0.57
N PHE A 51 0.54 -1.80 -1.70
CA PHE A 51 0.94 -2.74 -2.74
C PHE A 51 2.28 -2.34 -3.38
N LEU A 52 2.42 -1.08 -3.78
CA LEU A 52 3.66 -0.56 -4.38
C LEU A 52 4.85 -0.65 -3.41
N LEU A 53 4.64 -0.35 -2.13
CA LEU A 53 5.68 -0.52 -1.09
C LEU A 53 6.10 -1.99 -0.95
N GLN A 54 5.16 -2.94 -1.01
CA GLN A 54 5.51 -4.37 -0.98
C GLN A 54 6.33 -4.79 -2.21
N LEU A 55 5.94 -4.32 -3.41
CA LEU A 55 6.67 -4.63 -4.64
C LEU A 55 8.08 -4.05 -4.62
N ASN A 56 8.23 -2.79 -4.21
CA ASN A 56 9.54 -2.15 -4.13
C ASN A 56 10.44 -2.83 -3.10
N ASN A 57 9.90 -3.20 -1.94
CA ASN A 57 10.67 -3.91 -0.92
C ASN A 57 11.11 -5.30 -1.40
N ARG A 58 10.28 -6.02 -2.16
CA ARG A 58 10.66 -7.32 -2.74
C ARG A 58 11.79 -7.22 -3.77
N LYS A 59 11.82 -6.15 -4.58
CA LYS A 59 12.91 -5.88 -5.53
C LYS A 59 14.26 -5.61 -4.85
N LEU A 60 14.24 -5.12 -3.61
CA LEU A 60 15.46 -4.87 -2.83
C LEU A 60 15.97 -6.10 -2.07
N THR A 61 15.17 -7.17 -1.98
CA THR A 61 15.53 -8.41 -1.26
C THR A 61 15.91 -9.56 -2.19
N SER A 62 15.77 -9.39 -3.50
CA SER A 62 16.23 -10.34 -4.50
C SER A 62 17.41 -9.73 -5.25
N PRO A 63 18.54 -10.43 -5.43
CA PRO A 63 19.59 -9.94 -6.31
C PRO A 63 18.99 -9.69 -7.71
N PRO A 64 19.31 -8.56 -8.37
CA PRO A 64 18.89 -8.32 -9.74
C PRO A 64 19.22 -9.53 -10.62
N ILE A 65 18.36 -9.86 -11.57
CA ILE A 65 18.49 -11.06 -12.44
C ILE A 65 19.90 -11.15 -13.07
N LEU A 66 20.51 -10.00 -13.39
CA LEU A 66 21.88 -9.91 -13.90
C LEU A 66 22.95 -10.45 -12.92
N GLU A 67 22.76 -10.27 -11.62
CA GLU A 67 23.68 -10.74 -10.58
C GLU A 67 23.57 -12.27 -10.40
N LEU A 68 22.38 -12.84 -10.54
CA LEU A 68 22.18 -14.29 -10.53
C LEU A 68 22.82 -14.97 -11.75
N LEU A 69 22.78 -14.33 -12.92
CA LEU A 69 23.45 -14.82 -14.13
C LEU A 69 24.98 -14.78 -14.01
N HIS A 70 25.53 -13.76 -13.35
CA HIS A 70 26.97 -13.66 -13.09
C HIS A 70 27.48 -14.67 -12.05
N GLN A 71 26.61 -15.19 -11.18
CA GLN A 71 26.97 -16.17 -10.15
C GLN A 71 26.91 -17.63 -10.62
N GLY A 72 26.59 -17.90 -11.90
CA GLY A 72 26.66 -19.24 -12.48
C GLY A 72 25.64 -20.24 -11.93
N HIS A 73 24.50 -19.75 -11.44
CA HIS A 73 23.45 -20.59 -10.83
C HIS A 73 22.39 -21.11 -11.80
N LEU A 74 22.65 -21.12 -13.12
CA LEU A 74 21.82 -21.77 -14.13
C LEU A 74 22.67 -22.58 -15.11
#